data_AF-G2NH62-F1
#
_entry.id   AF-G2NH62-F1
#
_cell.length_a   1.000
_cell.length_b   1.000
_cell.length_c   1.000
_cell.angle_alpha   90.00
_cell.angle_beta   90.00
_cell.angle_gamma   90.00
#
_symmetry.space_group_name_H-M   'P 1'
#
loop_
_entity.id
_entity.type
_entity.pdbx_description
1 polymer ?
#
loop_
_entity_poly.entity_id
_entity_poly.type
_entity_poly.pdbx_seq_one_letter_code
_entity_poly.pdbx_strand_id
1 'polypeptide(L)'
;MLSTAGRHCESVAACCQTGGVRNEQVFSVRGDAELVARAGHLFTSTRTEFVCAARDLRTWAQPEARGAVQNRMHASGPPGFAVRKLFSPLALADEADRAHLRAVRGQGVLVRISGSALPHETIIIDRRVMILAGQDSATGREYTVTTSQTLVDGVHSLFSAIWDTAVDPDTYLRENVPHLDADGRAILQALGSGLTDASAAGQLGLSVRTYRRRVAELMAALDAASRFQAGLRAGELGLPR
;
A
#
# COMPACT_ATOMS: atom_id res chain seq x y z
N MET A 1 -31.16 0.95 69.60
CA MET A 1 -30.21 0.40 70.59
C MET A 1 -30.27 -1.12 70.52
N LEU A 2 -29.10 -1.77 70.56
CA LEU A 2 -28.80 -3.22 70.45
C LEU A 2 -28.97 -3.79 69.01
N SER A 3 -27.93 -4.00 68.21
CA SER A 3 -26.70 -4.83 68.35
C SER A 3 -26.98 -6.32 68.50
N THR A 4 -26.80 -7.07 67.42
CA THR A 4 -26.19 -8.41 67.46
C THR A 4 -25.59 -8.75 66.10
N ALA A 5 -24.27 -8.97 66.10
CA ALA A 5 -23.48 -9.46 64.99
C ALA A 5 -23.52 -11.01 64.93
N GLY A 6 -23.40 -11.59 63.75
CA GLY A 6 -23.25 -13.05 63.62
C GLY A 6 -23.22 -13.60 62.21
N ARG A 7 -22.05 -13.48 61.55
CA ARG A 7 -21.35 -14.45 60.67
C ARG A 7 -22.23 -15.36 59.77
N HIS A 8 -21.94 -15.42 58.47
CA HIS A 8 -21.34 -16.59 57.80
C HIS A 8 -21.12 -16.38 56.29
N CYS A 9 -19.93 -16.83 55.86
CA CYS A 9 -19.50 -17.26 54.52
C CYS A 9 -19.41 -16.26 53.36
N GLU A 10 -18.17 -15.83 53.16
CA GLU A 10 -17.54 -15.71 51.84
C GLU A 10 -17.96 -16.85 50.89
N SER A 11 -18.49 -16.50 49.71
CA SER A 11 -18.26 -17.20 48.44
C SER A 11 -19.06 -16.51 47.33
N VAL A 12 -18.48 -15.46 46.74
CA VAL A 12 -18.87 -14.97 45.41
C VAL A 12 -17.60 -14.83 44.59
N ALA A 13 -16.96 -15.97 44.33
CA ALA A 13 -15.82 -16.09 43.44
C ALA A 13 -15.90 -17.44 42.71
N ALA A 14 -16.92 -17.62 41.86
CA ALA A 14 -17.00 -18.77 40.96
C ALA A 14 -18.03 -18.54 39.84
N CYS A 15 -17.65 -17.81 38.79
CA CYS A 15 -18.16 -18.06 37.44
C CYS A 15 -17.23 -17.44 36.37
N CYS A 16 -15.92 -17.65 36.52
CA CYS A 16 -14.97 -17.50 35.43
C CYS A 16 -14.54 -18.90 35.02
N GLN A 17 -15.36 -19.57 34.20
CA GLN A 17 -14.95 -20.63 33.27
C GLN A 17 -16.20 -21.24 32.62
N THR A 18 -16.42 -20.95 31.34
CA THR A 18 -16.73 -21.93 30.29
C THR A 18 -16.99 -21.21 28.97
N GLY A 19 -16.30 -21.62 27.90
CA GLY A 19 -16.59 -21.20 26.54
C GLY A 19 -15.36 -20.79 25.73
N GLY A 20 -14.48 -21.75 25.44
CA GLY A 20 -13.39 -21.54 24.50
C GLY A 20 -13.92 -21.22 23.10
N VAL A 21 -13.57 -20.05 22.56
CA VAL A 21 -13.63 -19.80 21.12
C VAL A 21 -12.30 -20.28 20.52
N ARG A 22 -12.14 -21.60 20.40
CA ARG A 22 -11.11 -22.13 19.49
C ARG A 22 -11.67 -22.02 18.08
N ASN A 23 -11.39 -20.90 17.43
CA ASN A 23 -11.60 -20.75 16.00
C ASN A 23 -10.34 -20.05 15.46
N GLU A 24 -9.33 -20.84 15.08
CA GLU A 24 -8.13 -20.36 14.37
C GLU A 24 -8.49 -19.92 12.93
N GLN A 25 -9.49 -19.05 12.78
CA GLN A 25 -9.83 -18.42 11.51
C GLN A 25 -8.99 -17.17 11.25
N VAL A 26 -8.34 -16.64 12.30
CA VAL A 26 -7.50 -15.46 12.24
C VAL A 26 -6.24 -15.75 13.04
N PHE A 27 -5.07 -15.50 12.48
CA PHE A 27 -3.81 -15.50 13.22
C PHE A 27 -2.95 -14.31 12.80
N SER A 28 -2.17 -13.79 13.76
CA SER A 28 -1.16 -12.78 13.48
C SER A 28 0.24 -13.40 13.40
N VAL A 29 1.09 -12.80 12.58
CA VAL A 29 2.52 -13.11 12.48
C VAL A 29 3.32 -11.81 12.47
N ARG A 30 4.56 -11.85 12.94
CA ARG A 30 5.42 -10.66 13.01
C ARG A 30 6.63 -10.83 12.10
N GLY A 31 6.74 -9.91 11.14
CA GLY A 31 7.81 -9.86 10.17
C GLY A 31 7.61 -10.80 8.99
N ASP A 32 8.24 -10.44 7.88
CA ASP A 32 8.05 -11.09 6.59
C ASP A 32 8.50 -12.55 6.59
N ALA A 33 9.57 -12.87 7.33
CA ALA A 33 10.11 -14.23 7.41
C ALA A 33 9.10 -15.20 8.07
N GLU A 34 8.45 -14.78 9.16
CA GLU A 34 7.43 -15.59 9.82
C GLU A 34 6.19 -15.76 8.91
N LEU A 35 5.77 -14.67 8.25
CA LEU A 35 4.67 -14.74 7.29
C LEU A 35 4.97 -15.72 6.16
N VAL A 36 6.16 -15.69 5.57
CA VAL A 36 6.54 -16.64 4.51
C VAL A 36 6.56 -18.06 5.04
N ALA A 37 7.16 -18.31 6.20
CA ALA A 37 7.21 -19.63 6.80
C ALA A 37 5.82 -20.21 7.07
N ARG A 38 4.86 -19.38 7.50
CA ARG A 38 3.52 -19.83 7.91
C ARG A 38 2.47 -19.77 6.79
N ALA A 39 2.58 -18.80 5.88
CA ALA A 39 1.56 -18.49 4.87
C ALA A 39 2.10 -18.48 3.43
N GLY A 40 3.40 -18.67 3.20
CA GLY A 40 4.00 -18.67 1.85
C GLY A 40 3.39 -19.69 0.90
N HIS A 41 3.00 -20.86 1.43
CA HIS A 41 2.30 -21.91 0.66
C HIS A 41 0.91 -21.48 0.14
N LEU A 42 0.28 -20.47 0.74
CA LEU A 42 -1.03 -19.99 0.28
C LEU A 42 -0.89 -19.30 -1.10
N PHE A 43 0.21 -18.61 -1.34
CA PHE A 43 0.50 -17.96 -2.63
C PHE A 43 0.70 -18.97 -3.76
N THR A 44 1.39 -20.08 -3.48
CA THR A 44 1.59 -21.17 -4.45
C THR A 44 0.33 -22.01 -4.65
N SER A 45 -0.69 -21.86 -3.82
CA SER A 45 -1.96 -22.58 -3.94
C SER A 45 -3.03 -21.86 -4.76
N THR A 46 -2.77 -20.62 -5.20
CA THR A 46 -3.73 -19.79 -5.93
C THR A 46 -4.17 -20.41 -7.25
N ARG A 47 -5.49 -20.43 -7.50
CA ARG A 47 -6.11 -21.11 -8.65
C ARG A 47 -6.82 -20.17 -9.61
N THR A 48 -7.47 -19.14 -9.09
CA THR A 48 -8.47 -18.34 -9.82
C THR A 48 -8.21 -16.84 -9.72
N GLU A 49 -7.87 -16.33 -8.54
CA GLU A 49 -7.80 -14.90 -8.33
C GLU A 49 -6.72 -14.54 -7.32
N PHE A 50 -5.89 -13.57 -7.69
CA PHE A 50 -4.99 -12.89 -6.79
C PHE A 50 -5.30 -11.39 -6.81
N VAL A 51 -5.70 -10.86 -5.67
CA VAL A 51 -5.99 -9.44 -5.48
C VAL A 51 -4.97 -8.85 -4.51
N CYS A 52 -4.44 -7.68 -4.85
CA CYS A 52 -3.57 -6.91 -3.96
C CYS A 52 -3.98 -5.43 -4.00
N ALA A 53 -4.19 -4.83 -2.82
CA ALA A 53 -4.34 -3.40 -2.65
C ALA A 53 -3.19 -2.89 -1.77
N ALA A 54 -2.48 -1.88 -2.25
CA ALA A 54 -1.20 -1.49 -1.67
C ALA A 54 -0.95 0.01 -1.83
N ARG A 55 -0.26 0.64 -0.87
CA ARG A 55 0.04 2.08 -0.98
C ARG A 55 1.05 2.37 -2.11
N ASP A 56 2.09 1.57 -2.21
CA ASP A 56 3.19 1.73 -3.15
C ASP A 56 3.72 0.36 -3.60
N LEU A 57 4.82 0.32 -4.36
CA LEU A 57 5.48 -0.93 -4.75
C LEU A 57 6.48 -1.45 -3.71
N ARG A 58 6.64 -0.75 -2.59
CA ARG A 58 7.49 -1.14 -1.46
C ARG A 58 6.75 -2.06 -0.48
N THR A 59 5.49 -2.35 -0.78
CA THR A 59 4.75 -3.48 -0.23
C THR A 59 5.50 -4.79 -0.42
N TRP A 60 5.33 -5.67 0.58
CA TRP A 60 5.98 -6.96 0.76
C TRP A 60 6.83 -7.40 -0.45
N ALA A 61 8.13 -7.18 -0.30
CA ALA A 61 9.11 -7.34 -1.34
C ALA A 61 10.13 -8.42 -1.02
N GLN A 62 9.72 -9.52 -0.38
CA GLN A 62 10.57 -10.69 -0.42
C GLN A 62 10.63 -11.20 -1.88
N PRO A 63 11.82 -11.21 -2.50
CA PRO A 63 11.97 -11.60 -3.90
C PRO A 63 11.42 -13.01 -4.19
N GLU A 64 11.46 -13.91 -3.21
CA GLU A 64 10.96 -15.27 -3.33
C GLU A 64 9.43 -15.35 -3.41
N ALA A 65 8.70 -14.55 -2.63
CA ALA A 65 7.25 -14.48 -2.71
C ALA A 65 6.77 -13.80 -4.00
N ARG A 66 7.45 -12.72 -4.41
CA ARG A 66 7.26 -12.10 -5.73
C ARG A 66 7.54 -13.11 -6.82
N GLY A 67 8.64 -13.85 -6.72
CA GLY A 67 9.03 -14.91 -7.64
C GLY A 67 8.01 -16.03 -7.71
N ALA A 68 7.42 -16.48 -6.60
CA ALA A 68 6.41 -17.53 -6.60
C ALA A 68 5.11 -17.11 -7.31
N VAL A 69 4.60 -15.90 -7.03
CA VAL A 69 3.44 -15.34 -7.73
C VAL A 69 3.78 -15.05 -9.18
N GLN A 70 4.96 -14.48 -9.46
CA GLN A 70 5.42 -14.12 -10.80
C GLN A 70 5.73 -15.32 -11.68
N ASN A 71 6.34 -16.38 -11.15
CA ASN A 71 6.52 -17.64 -11.85
C ASN A 71 5.17 -18.26 -12.22
N ARG A 72 4.14 -18.09 -11.38
CA ARG A 72 2.77 -18.51 -11.73
C ARG A 72 2.11 -17.59 -12.78
N MET A 73 2.42 -16.29 -12.76
CA MET A 73 1.99 -15.35 -13.82
C MET A 73 2.64 -15.68 -15.17
N HIS A 74 3.93 -16.06 -15.17
CA HIS A 74 4.68 -16.45 -16.37
C HIS A 74 4.28 -17.83 -16.89
N ALA A 75 3.97 -18.76 -15.99
CA ALA A 75 3.44 -20.07 -16.35
C ALA A 75 1.97 -19.92 -16.74
N SER A 76 1.71 -19.44 -17.96
CA SER A 76 0.41 -19.45 -18.67
C SER A 76 -0.70 -20.08 -17.82
N GLY A 77 -1.24 -19.28 -16.90
CA GLY A 77 -2.16 -19.79 -15.89
C GLY A 77 -3.32 -20.50 -16.58
N PRO A 78 -3.98 -21.47 -15.94
CA PRO A 78 -5.18 -22.05 -16.52
C PRO A 78 -6.15 -20.92 -16.92
N PRO A 79 -6.88 -21.05 -18.05
CA PRO A 79 -7.86 -20.06 -18.46
C PRO A 79 -8.74 -19.66 -17.28
N GLY A 80 -8.77 -18.36 -16.95
CA GLY A 80 -9.53 -17.83 -15.81
C GLY A 80 -8.73 -17.41 -14.57
N PHE A 81 -7.40 -17.50 -14.56
CA PHE A 81 -6.58 -16.90 -13.50
C PHE A 81 -6.43 -15.38 -13.68
N ALA A 82 -6.89 -14.58 -12.73
CA ALA A 82 -6.83 -13.12 -12.77
C ALA A 82 -5.94 -12.54 -11.65
N VAL A 83 -5.05 -11.62 -12.01
CA VAL A 83 -4.24 -10.85 -11.06
C VAL A 83 -4.66 -9.39 -11.13
N ARG A 84 -5.18 -8.86 -10.03
CA ARG A 84 -5.64 -7.47 -9.91
C ARG A 84 -4.84 -6.75 -8.83
N LYS A 85 -4.16 -5.67 -9.21
CA LYS A 85 -3.37 -4.84 -8.31
C LYS A 85 -3.90 -3.42 -8.29
N LEU A 86 -4.29 -2.97 -7.12
CA LEU A 86 -4.76 -1.61 -6.86
C LEU A 86 -3.67 -0.88 -6.07
N PHE A 87 -3.23 0.26 -6.58
CA PHE A 87 -2.21 1.08 -5.91
C PHE A 87 -2.70 2.48 -5.62
N SER A 88 -2.08 3.15 -4.63
CA SER A 88 -2.21 4.60 -4.52
C SER A 88 -1.29 5.28 -5.55
N PRO A 89 -1.46 6.60 -5.80
CA PRO A 89 -0.60 7.34 -6.71
C PRO A 89 0.90 7.28 -6.37
N LEU A 90 1.25 6.97 -5.11
CA LEU A 90 2.65 6.79 -4.69
C LEU A 90 3.37 5.69 -5.47
N ALA A 91 2.67 4.68 -5.99
CA ALA A 91 3.28 3.65 -6.85
C ALA A 91 3.75 4.19 -8.21
N LEU A 92 3.45 5.45 -8.53
CA LEU A 92 3.89 6.14 -9.73
C LEU A 92 4.99 7.18 -9.42
N ALA A 93 5.54 7.19 -8.20
CA ALA A 93 6.49 8.20 -7.74
C ALA A 93 7.73 8.35 -8.62
N ASP A 94 8.34 7.22 -8.99
CA ASP A 94 9.58 7.19 -9.75
C ASP A 94 9.48 6.34 -11.02
N GLU A 95 10.44 6.54 -11.92
CA GLU A 95 10.42 5.89 -13.23
C GLU A 95 10.71 4.39 -13.17
N ALA A 96 11.44 3.92 -12.16
CA ALA A 96 11.70 2.50 -11.97
C ALA A 96 10.42 1.76 -11.60
N ASP A 97 9.64 2.33 -10.68
CA ASP A 97 8.33 1.82 -10.28
C ASP A 97 7.34 1.83 -11.46
N ARG A 98 7.30 2.92 -12.25
CA ARG A 98 6.49 2.99 -13.47
C ARG A 98 6.91 1.94 -14.50
N ALA A 99 8.20 1.75 -14.73
CA ALA A 99 8.71 0.74 -15.66
C ALA A 99 8.33 -0.68 -15.19
N HIS A 100 8.41 -0.96 -13.88
CA HIS A 100 7.94 -2.22 -13.31
C HIS A 100 6.44 -2.43 -13.54
N LEU A 101 5.61 -1.41 -13.30
CA LEU A 101 4.17 -1.48 -13.54
C LEU A 101 3.84 -1.74 -15.01
N ARG A 102 4.57 -1.11 -15.95
CA ARG A 102 4.43 -1.41 -17.38
C ARG A 102 4.80 -2.86 -17.70
N ALA A 103 5.89 -3.37 -17.13
CA ALA A 103 6.34 -4.74 -17.35
C ALA A 103 5.32 -5.78 -16.86
N VAL A 104 4.79 -5.63 -15.64
CA VAL A 104 3.79 -6.59 -15.11
C VAL A 104 2.45 -6.49 -15.84
N ARG A 105 2.05 -5.29 -16.30
CA ARG A 105 0.86 -5.14 -17.17
C ARG A 105 1.04 -5.87 -18.50
N GLY A 106 2.25 -5.82 -19.07
CA GLY A 106 2.60 -6.59 -20.27
C GLY A 106 2.53 -8.11 -20.08
N GLN A 107 2.53 -8.59 -18.83
CA GLN A 107 2.35 -9.99 -18.45
C GLN A 107 0.88 -10.35 -18.15
N GLY A 108 -0.06 -9.43 -18.40
CA GLY A 108 -1.50 -9.66 -18.17
C GLY A 108 -1.99 -9.28 -16.77
N VAL A 109 -1.15 -8.68 -15.92
CA VAL A 109 -1.60 -8.16 -14.62
C VAL A 109 -2.45 -6.92 -14.81
N LEU A 110 -3.66 -6.93 -14.26
CA LEU A 110 -4.51 -5.75 -14.24
C LEU A 110 -4.05 -4.84 -13.12
N VAL A 111 -3.70 -3.60 -13.48
CA VAL A 111 -3.25 -2.58 -12.52
C VAL A 111 -4.16 -1.36 -12.61
N ARG A 112 -4.60 -0.85 -11.46
CA ARG A 112 -5.34 0.40 -11.35
C ARG A 112 -4.81 1.29 -10.23
N ILE A 113 -5.01 2.60 -10.36
CA ILE A 113 -4.65 3.63 -9.40
C ILE A 113 -5.92 4.12 -8.71
N SER A 114 -5.95 3.95 -7.40
CA SER A 114 -7.01 4.40 -6.51
C SER A 114 -6.86 5.90 -6.23
N GLY A 115 -7.95 6.66 -6.33
CA GLY A 115 -8.03 8.01 -5.77
C GLY A 115 -8.19 8.03 -4.24
N SER A 116 -8.61 6.91 -3.65
CA SER A 116 -8.77 6.74 -2.20
C SER A 116 -7.49 6.24 -1.55
N ALA A 117 -7.28 6.61 -0.29
CA ALA A 117 -6.15 6.13 0.51
C ALA A 117 -6.22 4.61 0.74
N LEU A 118 -5.06 3.96 0.66
CA LEU A 118 -4.89 2.53 0.94
C LEU A 118 -3.99 2.39 2.18
N PRO A 119 -4.57 2.46 3.40
CA PRO A 119 -3.79 2.54 4.64
C PRO A 119 -3.07 1.24 5.00
N HIS A 120 -3.60 0.12 4.53
CA HIS A 120 -3.06 -1.22 4.79
C HIS A 120 -2.87 -1.95 3.46
N GLU A 121 -1.74 -2.63 3.34
CA GLU A 121 -1.58 -3.60 2.27
C GLU A 121 -2.52 -4.78 2.53
N THR A 122 -3.32 -5.12 1.54
CA THR A 122 -4.32 -6.18 1.63
C THR A 122 -4.12 -7.12 0.45
N ILE A 123 -3.98 -8.41 0.74
CA ILE A 123 -3.90 -9.47 -0.27
C ILE A 123 -5.08 -10.41 -0.06
N ILE A 124 -5.77 -10.75 -1.16
CA ILE A 124 -6.85 -11.74 -1.16
C ILE A 124 -6.53 -12.80 -2.21
N ILE A 125 -6.61 -14.07 -1.80
CA ILE A 125 -6.29 -15.23 -2.62
C ILE A 125 -7.54 -16.09 -2.76
N ASP A 126 -7.99 -16.29 -4.00
CA ASP A 126 -9.15 -17.12 -4.38
C ASP A 126 -10.43 -16.83 -3.59
N ARG A 127 -10.58 -15.62 -3.04
CA ARG A 127 -11.66 -15.25 -2.10
C ARG A 127 -11.78 -16.19 -0.89
N ARG A 128 -10.68 -16.81 -0.47
CA ARG A 128 -10.62 -17.78 0.64
C ARG A 128 -9.65 -17.38 1.75
N VAL A 129 -8.61 -16.63 1.40
CA VAL A 129 -7.60 -16.15 2.33
C VAL A 129 -7.49 -14.66 2.16
N MET A 130 -7.45 -13.93 3.28
CA MET A 130 -7.05 -12.54 3.33
C MET A 130 -5.79 -12.41 4.20
N ILE A 131 -4.84 -11.60 3.72
CA ILE A 131 -3.66 -11.17 4.47
C ILE A 131 -3.71 -9.66 4.53
N LEU A 132 -3.73 -9.10 5.73
CA LEU A 132 -3.71 -7.68 5.99
C LEU A 132 -2.39 -7.34 6.67
N ALA A 133 -1.66 -6.39 6.11
CA ALA A 133 -0.43 -5.92 6.72
C ALA A 133 -0.68 -4.66 7.56
N GLY A 134 -0.25 -4.72 8.82
CA GLY A 134 -0.23 -3.60 9.74
C GLY A 134 0.77 -2.52 9.31
N GLN A 135 0.85 -1.48 10.15
CA GLN A 135 1.86 -0.44 10.02
C GLN A 135 3.23 -1.01 10.38
N ASP A 136 4.28 -0.45 9.79
CA ASP A 136 5.65 -0.76 10.21
C ASP A 136 5.89 -0.25 11.64
N SER A 137 6.62 -1.05 12.42
CA SER A 137 7.03 -0.73 13.79
C SER A 137 8.52 -1.02 13.98
N ALA A 138 9.09 -0.53 15.07
CA ALA A 138 10.48 -0.85 15.47
C ALA A 138 10.72 -2.36 15.64
N THR A 139 9.66 -3.15 15.83
CA THR A 139 9.71 -4.61 15.98
C THR A 139 9.38 -5.37 14.69
N GLY A 140 9.27 -4.67 13.57
CA GLY A 140 8.83 -5.20 12.28
C GLY A 140 7.33 -5.04 12.03
N ARG A 141 6.90 -5.45 10.85
CA ARG A 141 5.51 -5.36 10.39
C ARG A 141 4.69 -6.52 10.95
N GLU A 142 3.53 -6.23 11.51
CA GLU A 142 2.56 -7.27 11.88
C GLU A 142 1.67 -7.60 10.68
N TYR A 143 1.34 -8.87 10.50
CA TYR A 143 0.40 -9.32 9.49
C TYR A 143 -0.70 -10.13 10.14
N THR A 144 -1.94 -9.87 9.74
CA THR A 144 -3.11 -10.66 10.10
C THR A 144 -3.52 -11.51 8.92
N VAL A 145 -3.53 -12.82 9.10
CA VAL A 145 -4.00 -13.79 8.10
C VAL A 145 -5.33 -14.34 8.56
N THR A 146 -6.33 -14.36 7.67
CA THR A 146 -7.63 -14.95 7.97
C THR A 146 -8.21 -15.77 6.82
N THR A 147 -8.92 -16.82 7.20
CA THR A 147 -9.74 -17.67 6.32
C THR A 147 -11.24 -17.54 6.63
N SER A 148 -11.61 -16.56 7.46
CA SER A 148 -13.02 -16.31 7.79
C SER A 148 -13.75 -15.77 6.56
N GLN A 149 -14.66 -16.57 5.99
CA GLN A 149 -15.33 -16.23 4.74
C GLN A 149 -16.04 -14.88 4.80
N THR A 150 -16.71 -14.57 5.92
CA THR A 150 -17.39 -13.28 6.13
C THR A 150 -16.44 -12.09 6.05
N LEU A 151 -15.24 -12.20 6.64
CA LEU A 151 -14.24 -11.13 6.57
C LEU A 151 -13.65 -11.01 5.17
N VAL A 152 -13.33 -12.15 4.54
CA VAL A 152 -12.75 -12.19 3.19
C VAL A 152 -13.73 -11.58 2.18
N ASP A 153 -15.00 -11.97 2.20
CA ASP A 153 -16.03 -11.45 1.29
C ASP A 153 -16.31 -9.96 1.51
N GLY A 154 -16.35 -9.52 2.78
CA GLY A 154 -16.54 -8.12 3.11
C GLY A 154 -15.42 -7.22 2.57
N VAL A 155 -14.17 -7.61 2.80
CA VAL A 155 -13.01 -6.84 2.31
C VAL A 155 -12.86 -6.95 0.80
N HIS A 156 -13.17 -8.10 0.19
CA HIS A 156 -13.20 -8.25 -1.27
C HIS A 156 -14.26 -7.34 -1.92
N SER A 157 -15.42 -7.19 -1.29
CA SER A 157 -16.48 -6.28 -1.77
C SER A 157 -16.01 -4.82 -1.73
N LEU A 158 -15.33 -4.40 -0.66
CA LEU A 158 -14.73 -3.07 -0.57
C LEU A 158 -13.65 -2.87 -1.65
N PHE A 159 -12.78 -3.86 -1.83
CA PHE A 159 -11.78 -3.83 -2.91
C PHE A 159 -12.45 -3.64 -4.27
N SER A 160 -13.52 -4.40 -4.56
CA SER A 160 -14.22 -4.35 -5.84
C SER A 160 -14.86 -2.98 -6.07
N ALA A 161 -15.47 -2.38 -5.04
CA ALA A 161 -16.00 -1.03 -5.13
C ALA A 161 -14.92 0.02 -5.44
N ILE A 162 -13.75 -0.05 -4.79
CA ILE A 162 -12.64 0.87 -5.09
C ILE A 162 -12.11 0.59 -6.50
N TRP A 163 -11.95 -0.68 -6.86
CA TRP A 163 -11.46 -1.12 -8.16
C TRP A 163 -12.28 -0.51 -9.31
N ASP A 164 -13.61 -0.50 -9.20
CA ASP A 164 -14.50 -0.01 -10.25
C ASP A 164 -14.41 1.51 -10.49
N THR A 165 -13.98 2.27 -9.49
CA THR A 165 -13.74 3.72 -9.59
C THR A 165 -12.28 4.09 -9.88
N ALA A 166 -11.37 3.13 -9.74
CA ALA A 166 -9.96 3.33 -9.98
C ALA A 166 -9.64 3.38 -11.48
N VAL A 167 -8.61 4.16 -11.84
CA VAL A 167 -8.23 4.42 -13.24
C VAL A 167 -6.98 3.66 -13.63
N ASP A 168 -6.72 3.49 -14.92
CA ASP A 168 -5.44 2.91 -15.35
C ASP A 168 -4.27 3.89 -15.09
N PRO A 169 -3.04 3.37 -14.89
CA PRO A 169 -1.88 4.21 -14.60
C PRO A 169 -1.59 5.29 -15.64
N ASP A 170 -1.81 5.03 -16.92
CA ASP A 170 -1.47 5.98 -17.98
C ASP A 170 -2.50 7.12 -18.03
N THR A 171 -3.77 6.83 -17.80
CA THR A 171 -4.83 7.85 -17.61
C THR A 171 -4.56 8.68 -16.36
N TYR A 172 -4.20 8.07 -15.23
CA TYR A 172 -3.86 8.81 -14.02
C TYR A 172 -2.73 9.82 -14.28
N LEU A 173 -1.64 9.38 -14.92
CA LEU A 173 -0.50 10.23 -15.26
C LEU A 173 -0.85 11.36 -16.24
N ARG A 174 -1.80 11.15 -17.17
CA ARG A 174 -2.25 12.18 -18.10
C ARG A 174 -3.12 13.24 -17.45
N GLU A 175 -4.01 12.85 -16.55
CA GLU A 175 -5.05 13.74 -16.01
C GLU A 175 -4.66 14.42 -14.71
N ASN A 176 -3.85 13.77 -13.86
CA ASN A 176 -3.64 14.21 -12.48
C ASN A 176 -2.22 14.71 -12.21
N VAL A 177 -1.26 14.39 -13.09
CA VAL A 177 0.14 14.79 -12.91
C VAL A 177 0.48 15.91 -13.90
N PRO A 178 0.88 17.10 -13.41
CA PRO A 178 1.36 18.16 -14.29
C PRO A 178 2.47 17.62 -15.19
N HIS A 179 2.40 17.92 -16.49
CA HIS A 179 3.45 17.56 -17.42
C HIS A 179 4.72 18.34 -17.08
N LEU A 180 5.67 17.67 -16.44
CA LEU A 180 6.99 18.20 -16.16
C LEU A 180 7.97 17.79 -17.25
N ASP A 181 8.66 18.77 -17.83
CA ASP A 181 9.86 18.53 -18.61
C ASP A 181 11.00 18.00 -17.71
N ALA A 182 12.13 17.59 -18.32
CA ALA A 182 13.26 17.05 -17.58
C ALA A 182 13.78 18.04 -16.51
N ASP A 183 13.81 19.33 -16.86
CA ASP A 183 14.22 20.41 -15.96
C ASP A 183 13.25 20.58 -14.78
N GLY A 184 11.94 20.58 -15.04
CA GLY A 184 10.91 20.71 -14.01
C GLY A 184 10.98 19.59 -12.96
N ARG A 185 11.32 18.37 -13.39
CA ARG A 185 11.52 17.23 -12.49
C ARG A 185 12.77 17.37 -11.62
N ALA A 186 13.87 17.83 -12.19
CA ALA A 186 15.10 18.08 -11.45
C ALA A 186 14.94 19.23 -10.43
N ILE A 187 14.18 20.26 -10.80
CA ILE A 187 13.84 21.38 -9.89
C ILE A 187 12.93 20.90 -8.75
N LEU A 188 11.97 20.00 -9.02
CA LEU A 188 11.11 19.43 -7.99
C LEU A 188 11.91 18.64 -6.93
N GLN A 189 12.88 17.83 -7.37
CA GLN A 189 13.81 17.12 -6.49
C GLN A 189 14.70 18.09 -5.68
N ALA A 190 15.20 19.15 -6.33
CA ALA A 190 15.98 20.16 -5.64
C ALA A 190 15.15 20.88 -4.56
N LEU A 191 13.86 21.13 -4.81
CA LEU A 191 12.94 21.70 -3.82
C LEU A 191 12.74 20.81 -2.59
N GLY A 192 12.59 19.49 -2.75
CA GLY A 192 12.41 18.58 -1.61
C GLY A 192 13.70 18.27 -0.85
N SER A 193 14.88 18.49 -1.48
CA SER A 193 16.18 18.38 -0.81
C SER A 193 16.54 19.53 0.15
N GLY A 194 15.73 20.59 0.20
CA GLY A 194 15.95 21.73 1.12
C GLY A 194 17.10 22.66 0.75
N LEU A 195 17.63 22.56 -0.48
CA LEU A 195 18.68 23.45 -0.98
C LEU A 195 18.18 24.88 -1.17
N THR A 196 19.10 25.85 -1.04
CA THR A 196 18.80 27.25 -1.42
C THR A 196 18.67 27.38 -2.93
N ASP A 197 17.90 28.36 -3.40
CA ASP A 197 17.73 28.62 -4.84
C ASP A 197 19.08 28.79 -5.57
N ALA A 198 20.09 29.39 -4.92
CA ALA A 198 21.41 29.59 -5.50
C ALA A 198 22.18 28.28 -5.66
N SER A 199 22.15 27.42 -4.65
CA SER A 199 22.81 26.10 -4.67
C SER A 199 22.15 25.19 -5.70
N ALA A 200 20.82 25.14 -5.73
CA ALA A 200 20.07 24.33 -6.68
C ALA A 200 20.25 24.83 -8.13
N ALA A 201 20.21 26.14 -8.36
CA ALA A 201 20.49 26.71 -9.68
C ALA A 201 21.89 26.36 -10.18
N GLY A 202 22.90 26.42 -9.30
CA GLY A 202 24.27 26.02 -9.62
C GLY A 202 24.39 24.54 -10.01
N GLN A 203 23.74 23.63 -9.27
CA GLN A 203 23.75 22.19 -9.58
C GLN A 203 23.08 21.88 -10.93
N LEU A 204 22.05 22.63 -11.29
CA LEU A 204 21.28 22.43 -12.53
C LEU A 204 21.84 23.23 -13.72
N GLY A 205 22.94 23.98 -13.55
CA GLY A 205 23.51 24.82 -14.62
C GLY A 205 22.60 25.99 -15.04
N LEU A 206 21.69 26.44 -14.16
CA LEU A 206 20.73 27.50 -14.42
C LEU A 206 21.14 28.82 -13.73
N SER A 207 20.67 29.95 -14.26
CA SER A 207 20.71 31.20 -13.50
C SER A 207 19.70 31.17 -12.33
N VAL A 208 20.01 31.83 -11.22
CA VAL A 208 19.10 31.92 -10.06
C VAL A 208 17.74 32.51 -10.45
N ARG A 209 17.71 33.47 -11.37
CA ARG A 209 16.47 34.06 -11.90
C ARG A 209 15.64 33.02 -12.65
N THR A 210 16.28 32.24 -13.53
CA THR A 210 15.62 31.17 -14.27
C THR A 210 15.08 30.10 -13.33
N TYR A 211 15.87 29.67 -12.36
CA TYR A 211 15.45 28.70 -11.35
C TYR A 211 14.22 29.17 -10.57
N ARG A 212 14.24 30.41 -10.04
CA ARG A 212 13.10 30.98 -9.30
C ARG A 212 11.82 31.08 -10.14
N ARG A 213 11.94 31.48 -11.40
CA ARG A 213 10.79 31.52 -12.33
C ARG A 213 10.19 30.12 -12.51
N ARG A 214 11.04 29.12 -12.77
CA ARG A 214 10.60 27.72 -12.93
C ARG A 214 9.99 27.14 -11.64
N VAL A 215 10.54 27.47 -10.47
CA VAL A 215 9.93 27.10 -9.17
C VAL A 215 8.53 27.72 -9.02
N ALA A 216 8.35 28.99 -9.40
CA ALA A 216 7.03 29.63 -9.35
C ALA A 216 6.03 28.96 -10.32
N GLU A 217 6.45 28.62 -11.53
CA GLU A 217 5.65 27.85 -12.50
C GLU A 217 5.24 26.48 -11.93
N LEU A 218 6.17 25.77 -11.28
CA LEU A 218 5.91 24.48 -10.62
C LEU A 218 4.94 24.59 -9.45
N MET A 219 5.13 25.58 -8.58
CA MET A 219 4.21 25.81 -7.45
C MET A 219 2.79 26.14 -7.93
N ALA A 220 2.66 26.92 -9.01
CA ALA A 220 1.36 27.19 -9.63
C ALA A 220 0.73 25.93 -10.23
N ALA A 221 1.52 25.11 -10.94
CA ALA A 221 1.04 23.85 -11.52
C ALA A 221 0.63 22.82 -10.45
N LEU A 222 1.24 22.89 -9.26
CA LEU A 222 0.92 22.05 -8.10
C LEU A 222 -0.15 22.65 -7.19
N ASP A 223 -0.69 23.83 -7.50
CA ASP A 223 -1.62 24.57 -6.62
C ASP A 223 -1.07 24.73 -5.17
N ALA A 224 0.21 25.08 -5.06
CA ALA A 224 0.92 25.17 -3.78
C ALA A 224 1.30 26.61 -3.44
N ALA A 225 0.94 27.08 -2.24
CA ALA A 225 1.27 28.42 -1.75
C ALA A 225 2.66 28.50 -1.06
N SER A 226 3.33 27.36 -0.86
CA SER A 226 4.67 27.30 -0.28
C SER A 226 5.48 26.15 -0.85
N ARG A 227 6.81 26.24 -0.77
CA ARG A 227 7.72 25.16 -1.17
C ARG A 227 7.44 23.85 -0.42
N PHE A 228 7.08 23.95 0.86
CA PHE A 228 6.70 22.81 1.67
C PHE A 228 5.42 22.14 1.14
N GLN A 229 4.38 22.92 0.87
CA GLN A 229 3.15 22.40 0.26
C GLN A 229 3.39 21.81 -1.13
N ALA A 230 4.26 22.42 -1.94
CA ALA A 230 4.63 21.89 -3.25
C ALA A 230 5.29 20.51 -3.12
N GLY A 231 6.17 20.32 -2.13
CA GLY A 231 6.76 19.02 -1.82
C GLY A 231 5.74 17.98 -1.33
N LEU A 232 4.76 18.39 -0.51
CA LEU A 232 3.68 17.51 -0.08
C LEU A 232 2.81 17.05 -1.27
N ARG A 233 2.39 18.01 -2.12
CA ARG A 233 1.55 17.74 -3.29
C ARG A 233 2.28 16.91 -4.34
N ALA A 234 3.57 17.19 -4.55
CA ALA A 234 4.43 16.35 -5.37
C ALA A 234 4.43 14.90 -4.87
N GLY A 235 4.58 14.69 -3.55
CA GLY A 235 4.47 13.37 -2.95
C GLY A 235 3.12 12.69 -3.20
N GLU A 236 2.01 13.39 -3.00
CA GLU A 236 0.66 12.86 -3.25
C GLU A 236 0.42 12.47 -4.71
N LEU A 237 1.03 13.18 -5.66
CA LEU A 237 0.89 12.92 -7.09
C LEU A 237 1.85 11.86 -7.61
N GLY A 238 2.72 11.30 -6.76
CA GLY A 238 3.78 10.42 -7.21
C GLY A 238 4.77 11.16 -8.13
N LEU A 239 5.16 12.37 -7.73
CA LEU A 239 6.27 13.10 -8.33
C LEU A 239 7.53 12.96 -7.45
N PRO A 240 8.72 12.97 -8.06
CA PRO A 240 9.97 12.89 -7.31
C PRO A 240 10.19 14.18 -6.52
N ARG A 241 10.49 14.04 -5.24
CA ARG A 241 10.70 15.11 -4.26
C ARG A 241 12.10 15.01 -3.68
#